data_AF-A0A843YSX4-F1
#
_entry.id   AF-A0A843YSX4-F1
#
_cell.length_a   1.000
_cell.length_b   1.000
_cell.length_c   1.000
_cell.angle_alpha   90.00
_cell.angle_beta   90.00
_cell.angle_gamma   90.00
#
_symmetry.space_group_name_H-M   'P 1'
#
loop_
_entity.id
_entity.type
_entity.pdbx_description
1 polymer ?
#
loop_
_entity_poly.entity_id
_entity_poly.type
_entity_poly.pdbx_seq_one_letter_code
_entity_poly.pdbx_strand_id
1 'polypeptide(L)'
;MTKPCELCSGDGGEVLHRTEKYRVVLIDDAQYPGFCRVIWNAHVKEMTDLSAADRNIFMQAVWQVETVIRSVMQPEKINLACFGNMTPHLHWHVIPRYLDDVHFPNPVWGAINQEEPAALAQRRAVLPALKIAMQADFKNSLN
;
A
#
# COMPACT_ATOMS: atom_id res chain seq x y z
N MET A 1 -17.16 15.94 -18.04
CA MET A 1 -15.77 16.35 -17.73
C MET A 1 -15.16 15.23 -16.89
N THR A 2 -14.14 14.55 -17.40
CA THR A 2 -13.40 13.54 -16.63
C THR A 2 -12.70 14.25 -15.47
N LYS A 3 -13.05 13.88 -14.24
CA LYS A 3 -12.40 14.41 -13.04
C LYS A 3 -10.88 14.19 -13.17
N PRO A 4 -10.02 15.18 -12.89
CA PRO A 4 -8.58 15.00 -12.99
C PRO A 4 -8.15 13.84 -12.07
N CYS A 5 -7.33 12.93 -12.60
CA CYS A 5 -6.88 11.76 -11.85
C CYS A 5 -5.85 12.17 -10.80
N GLU A 6 -6.18 11.97 -9.52
CA GLU A 6 -5.30 12.30 -8.39
C GLU A 6 -3.95 11.56 -8.45
N LEU A 7 -3.93 10.34 -8.98
CA LEU A 7 -2.73 9.51 -9.09
C LEU A 7 -1.87 9.87 -10.32
N CYS A 8 -2.39 10.67 -11.25
CA CYS A 8 -1.60 11.30 -12.29
C CYS A 8 -1.03 12.65 -11.83
N SER A 9 -1.81 13.42 -11.07
CA SER A 9 -1.44 14.77 -10.63
C SER A 9 -0.58 14.78 -9.36
N GLY A 10 -0.46 13.66 -8.65
CA GLY A 10 0.34 13.57 -7.44
C GLY A 10 0.78 12.15 -7.10
N ASP A 11 1.61 12.05 -6.08
CA ASP A 11 2.25 10.78 -5.72
C ASP A 11 1.31 9.82 -4.99
N GLY A 12 0.27 10.35 -4.34
CA GLY A 12 -0.72 9.54 -3.61
C GLY A 12 -0.25 9.09 -2.22
N GLY A 13 0.88 9.59 -1.74
CA GLY A 13 1.47 9.32 -0.42
C GLY A 13 2.95 9.72 -0.38
N GLU A 14 3.64 9.42 0.73
CA GLU A 14 5.08 9.61 0.84
C GLU A 14 5.80 8.53 0.02
N VAL A 15 6.60 8.94 -0.97
CA VAL A 15 7.28 8.00 -1.87
C VAL A 15 8.40 7.25 -1.14
N LEU A 16 8.27 5.93 -1.06
CA LEU A 16 9.29 5.03 -0.52
C LEU A 16 10.21 4.51 -1.62
N HIS A 17 9.66 4.26 -2.82
CA HIS A 17 10.39 3.77 -3.98
C HIS A 17 9.69 4.19 -5.28
N ARG A 18 10.47 4.39 -6.35
CA ARG A 18 9.95 4.73 -7.68
C ARG A 18 10.79 4.10 -8.77
N THR A 19 10.11 3.53 -9.76
CA THR A 19 10.65 3.10 -11.05
C THR A 19 10.01 3.91 -12.17
N GLU A 20 10.35 3.58 -13.42
CA GLU A 20 9.64 4.09 -14.60
C GLU A 20 8.15 3.66 -14.60
N LYS A 21 7.86 2.41 -14.20
CA LYS A 21 6.55 1.78 -14.38
C LYS A 21 5.61 1.97 -13.18
N TYR A 22 6.14 1.99 -11.97
CA TYR A 22 5.34 2.09 -10.75
C TYR A 22 6.07 2.86 -9.65
N ARG A 23 5.34 3.15 -8.58
CA ARG A 23 5.88 3.68 -7.33
C ARG A 23 5.25 3.01 -6.13
N VAL A 24 5.98 2.98 -5.02
CA VAL A 24 5.51 2.54 -3.71
C VAL A 24 5.43 3.76 -2.82
N VAL A 25 4.27 3.97 -2.18
CA VAL A 25 4.05 5.09 -1.27
C VAL A 25 3.52 4.61 0.07
N LEU A 26 3.92 5.29 1.15
CA LEU A 26 3.32 5.19 2.47
C LEU A 26 2.13 6.15 2.54
N ILE A 27 0.99 5.64 3.03
CA ILE A 27 -0.22 6.43 3.27
C ILE A 27 -0.21 6.93 4.70
N ASP A 28 -0.43 8.24 4.88
CA ASP A 28 -0.63 8.85 6.19
C ASP A 28 -2.07 8.61 6.66
N ASP A 29 -2.38 7.36 6.98
CA ASP A 29 -3.64 6.96 7.60
C ASP A 29 -3.44 6.82 9.10
N ALA A 30 -4.23 7.60 9.86
CA ALA A 30 -4.11 7.66 11.30
C ALA A 30 -4.38 6.31 11.99
N GLN A 31 -5.27 5.48 11.43
CA GLN A 31 -5.69 4.20 12.02
C GLN A 31 -4.85 3.04 11.52
N TYR A 32 -4.19 3.19 10.36
CA TYR A 32 -3.42 2.13 9.72
C TYR A 32 -1.95 2.49 9.45
N PRO A 33 -1.12 2.64 10.51
CA PRO A 33 0.31 2.78 10.34
C PRO A 33 0.89 1.62 9.51
N GLY A 34 1.68 1.94 8.49
CA GLY A 34 2.29 0.97 7.60
C GLY A 34 1.42 0.63 6.38
N PHE A 35 0.27 1.27 6.21
CA PHE A 35 -0.51 1.19 4.99
C PHE A 35 0.27 1.75 3.79
N CYS A 36 0.59 0.88 2.84
CA CYS A 36 1.24 1.27 1.59
C CYS A 36 0.30 1.14 0.40
N ARG A 37 0.63 1.89 -0.66
CA ARG A 37 0.09 1.65 -2.01
C ARG A 37 1.21 1.38 -3.00
N VAL A 38 0.97 0.44 -3.92
CA VAL A 38 1.79 0.26 -5.13
C VAL A 38 0.97 0.80 -6.29
N ILE A 39 1.44 1.87 -6.92
CA ILE A 39 0.68 2.64 -7.92
C ILE A 39 1.38 2.53 -9.27
N TRP A 40 0.65 2.12 -10.30
CA TRP A 40 1.16 2.16 -11.67
C TRP A 40 1.34 3.61 -12.10
N ASN A 41 2.40 3.98 -12.80
CA ASN A 41 2.67 5.39 -13.11
C ASN A 41 1.78 5.92 -14.24
N ALA A 42 1.56 5.12 -15.29
CA ALA A 42 0.66 5.49 -16.37
C ALA A 42 -0.81 5.36 -15.95
N HIS A 43 -1.69 6.16 -16.56
CA HIS A 43 -3.12 6.04 -16.30
C HIS A 43 -3.69 4.80 -17.00
N VAL A 44 -3.82 3.71 -16.24
CA VAL A 44 -4.38 2.43 -16.69
C VAL A 44 -5.49 2.04 -15.75
N LYS A 45 -6.62 1.57 -16.28
CA LYS A 45 -7.81 1.30 -15.49
C LYS A 45 -7.76 -0.09 -14.85
N GLU A 46 -7.64 -1.13 -15.67
CA GLU A 46 -7.74 -2.51 -15.21
C GLU A 46 -6.39 -3.23 -15.26
N MET A 47 -6.19 -4.21 -14.38
CA MET A 47 -4.98 -5.05 -14.42
C MET A 47 -4.88 -5.77 -15.77
N THR A 48 -6.02 -6.08 -16.37
CA THR A 48 -6.13 -6.73 -17.67
C THR A 48 -5.78 -5.84 -18.86
N ASP A 49 -5.64 -4.53 -18.65
CA ASP A 49 -5.19 -3.59 -19.69
C ASP A 49 -3.65 -3.55 -19.78
N LEU A 50 -2.95 -4.05 -18.75
CA LEU A 50 -1.50 -4.24 -18.78
C LEU A 50 -1.12 -5.50 -19.58
N SER A 51 0.08 -5.48 -20.16
CA SER A 51 0.72 -6.68 -20.71
C SER A 51 0.96 -7.71 -19.60
N ALA A 52 1.07 -9.01 -19.96
CA ALA A 52 1.35 -10.05 -18.97
C ALA A 52 2.67 -9.80 -18.21
N ALA A 53 3.69 -9.28 -18.89
CA ALA A 53 4.97 -8.91 -18.28
C ALA A 53 4.80 -7.77 -17.26
N ASP A 54 4.02 -6.74 -17.59
CA ASP A 54 3.75 -5.61 -16.70
C ASP A 54 2.93 -6.00 -15.48
N ARG A 55 1.94 -6.90 -15.64
CA ARG A 55 1.20 -7.47 -14.50
C ARG A 55 2.13 -8.19 -13.55
N ASN A 56 3.07 -8.97 -14.07
CA ASN A 56 4.04 -9.70 -13.25
C ASN A 56 4.97 -8.75 -12.48
N ILE A 57 5.52 -7.74 -13.15
CA ILE A 57 6.36 -6.71 -12.51
C ILE A 57 5.56 -6.00 -11.40
N PHE A 58 4.31 -5.63 -11.69
CA PHE A 58 3.49 -4.89 -10.73
C PHE A 58 3.14 -5.76 -9.51
N MET A 59 2.78 -7.03 -9.71
CA MET A 59 2.47 -7.95 -8.60
C MET A 59 3.71 -8.35 -7.79
N GLN A 60 4.88 -8.48 -8.43
CA GLN A 60 6.14 -8.69 -7.71
C GLN A 60 6.41 -7.54 -6.72
N ALA A 61 6.20 -6.29 -7.15
CA ALA A 61 6.32 -5.14 -6.27
C ALA A 61 5.31 -5.20 -5.10
N VAL A 62 4.06 -5.64 -5.35
CA VAL A 62 3.05 -5.82 -4.29
C VAL A 62 3.50 -6.86 -3.25
N TRP A 63 3.99 -8.03 -3.69
CA TRP A 63 4.46 -9.07 -2.77
C TRP A 63 5.73 -8.67 -2.01
N GLN A 64 6.59 -7.89 -2.64
CA GLN A 64 7.77 -7.33 -2.00
C GLN A 64 7.39 -6.37 -0.88
N VAL A 65 6.48 -5.43 -1.16
CA VAL A 65 5.91 -4.51 -0.13
C VAL A 65 5.25 -5.29 1.00
N GLU A 66 4.45 -6.31 0.68
CA GLU A 66 3.85 -7.20 1.67
C GLU A 66 4.91 -7.85 2.57
N THR A 67 5.97 -8.40 1.99
CA THR A 67 7.04 -9.09 2.71
C THR A 67 7.74 -8.15 3.69
N VAL A 68 8.08 -6.94 3.25
CA VAL A 68 8.69 -5.92 4.10
C VAL A 68 7.75 -5.50 5.22
N ILE A 69 6.47 -5.23 4.92
CA ILE A 69 5.48 -4.87 5.94
C ILE A 69 5.34 -5.99 6.97
N ARG A 70 5.25 -7.25 6.55
CA ARG A 70 5.16 -8.39 7.47
C ARG A 70 6.37 -8.47 8.40
N SER A 71 7.57 -8.31 7.84
CA SER A 71 8.82 -8.35 8.60
C SER A 71 8.94 -7.23 9.63
N VAL A 72 8.51 -6.01 9.29
CA VAL A 72 8.71 -4.84 10.16
C VAL A 72 7.52 -4.58 11.08
N MET A 73 6.31 -4.61 10.53
CA MET A 73 5.10 -4.23 11.26
C MET A 73 4.49 -5.40 12.05
N GLN A 74 4.90 -6.63 11.77
CA GLN A 74 4.42 -7.86 12.42
C GLN A 74 2.87 -7.92 12.58
N PRO A 75 2.10 -7.69 11.49
CA PRO A 75 0.66 -7.76 11.55
C PRO A 75 0.15 -9.20 11.65
N GLU A 76 -1.06 -9.36 12.16
CA GLU A 76 -1.76 -10.65 12.17
C GLU A 76 -2.15 -11.07 10.75
N LYS A 77 -2.54 -10.10 9.91
CA LYS A 77 -2.94 -10.36 8.52
C LYS A 77 -2.57 -9.20 7.60
N ILE A 78 -2.33 -9.51 6.33
CA ILE A 78 -2.25 -8.50 5.26
C ILE A 78 -3.54 -8.50 4.46
N ASN A 79 -4.06 -7.31 4.14
CA ASN A 79 -5.08 -7.13 3.11
C ASN A 79 -4.43 -6.58 1.84
N LEU A 80 -4.69 -7.25 0.71
CA LEU A 80 -4.36 -6.80 -0.63
C LEU A 80 -5.65 -6.49 -1.38
N ALA A 81 -5.77 -5.30 -1.94
CA ALA A 81 -6.95 -4.93 -2.73
C ALA A 81 -6.60 -3.97 -3.86
N CYS A 82 -7.16 -4.21 -5.04
CA CYS A 82 -7.19 -3.28 -6.15
C CYS A 82 -8.66 -3.01 -6.49
N PHE A 83 -9.18 -1.85 -6.05
CA PHE A 83 -10.54 -1.43 -6.36
C PHE A 83 -10.54 -0.47 -7.55
N GLY A 84 -10.37 0.82 -7.31
CA GLY A 84 -10.41 1.84 -8.35
C GLY A 84 -11.81 2.38 -8.70
N ASN A 85 -12.84 2.11 -7.88
CA ASN A 85 -14.21 2.59 -8.13
C ASN A 85 -14.30 4.13 -8.21
N MET A 86 -13.61 4.84 -7.31
CA MET A 86 -13.56 6.31 -7.29
C MET A 86 -12.45 6.88 -8.18
N THR A 87 -11.29 6.24 -8.18
CA THR A 87 -10.12 6.63 -8.96
C THR A 87 -9.74 5.42 -9.84
N PRO A 88 -10.25 5.34 -11.08
CA PRO A 88 -10.05 4.21 -11.99
C PRO A 88 -8.65 4.23 -12.61
N HIS A 89 -7.65 4.16 -11.74
CA HIS A 89 -6.22 4.15 -12.04
C HIS A 89 -5.60 3.06 -11.19
N LEU A 90 -4.83 2.15 -11.79
CA LEU A 90 -4.24 1.01 -11.11
C LEU A 90 -3.40 1.36 -9.88
N HIS A 91 -3.89 0.90 -8.73
CA HIS A 91 -3.16 0.91 -7.47
C HIS A 91 -3.59 -0.24 -6.58
N TRP A 92 -2.62 -0.89 -5.95
CA TRP A 92 -2.85 -1.90 -4.93
C TRP A 92 -2.70 -1.31 -3.55
N HIS A 93 -3.66 -1.61 -2.68
CA HIS A 93 -3.59 -1.38 -1.24
C HIS A 93 -2.85 -2.55 -0.58
N VAL A 94 -1.85 -2.27 0.25
CA VAL A 94 -1.15 -3.28 1.08
C VAL A 94 -1.23 -2.84 2.54
N ILE A 95 -2.12 -3.48 3.30
CA ILE A 95 -2.53 -2.99 4.61
C ILE A 95 -2.17 -4.02 5.70
N PRO A 96 -1.33 -3.66 6.70
CA PRO A 96 -1.16 -4.45 7.91
C PRO A 96 -2.42 -4.39 8.79
N ARG A 97 -2.96 -5.56 9.17
CA ARG A 97 -4.16 -5.72 10.00
C ARG A 97 -3.81 -6.39 11.32
N TYR A 98 -4.51 -6.00 12.37
CA TYR A 98 -4.30 -6.49 13.74
C TYR A 98 -5.65 -6.88 14.34
N LEU A 99 -5.64 -7.84 15.28
CA LEU A 99 -6.86 -8.29 15.95
C LEU A 99 -7.59 -7.16 16.70
N ASP A 100 -6.85 -6.15 17.15
CA ASP A 100 -7.34 -4.98 17.89
C ASP A 100 -7.52 -3.73 16.99
N ASP A 101 -7.35 -3.81 15.66
CA ASP A 101 -7.60 -2.66 14.79
C ASP A 101 -9.09 -2.35 14.72
N VAL A 102 -9.46 -1.07 14.56
CA VAL A 102 -10.84 -0.61 14.81
C VAL A 102 -11.91 -1.25 13.91
N HIS A 103 -11.51 -1.92 12.82
CA HIS A 103 -12.45 -2.60 11.93
C HIS A 103 -12.42 -4.13 12.05
N PHE A 104 -11.39 -4.76 12.62
CA PHE A 104 -11.26 -6.21 12.62
C PHE A 104 -12.51 -6.93 13.21
N PRO A 105 -13.03 -8.00 12.58
CA PRO A 105 -12.56 -8.70 11.37
C PRO A 105 -13.04 -8.11 10.03
N ASN A 106 -13.75 -6.99 10.04
CA ASN A 106 -14.24 -6.33 8.82
C ASN A 106 -13.08 -5.76 7.98
N PRO A 107 -13.28 -5.54 6.66
CA PRO A 107 -12.35 -4.75 5.86
C PRO A 107 -12.23 -3.32 6.42
N VAL A 108 -11.13 -2.64 6.12
CA VAL A 108 -10.86 -1.26 6.58
C VAL A 108 -11.85 -0.21 6.07
N TRP A 109 -12.66 -0.57 5.06
CA TRP A 109 -13.73 0.25 4.50
C TRP A 109 -15.12 -0.15 5.02
N GLY A 110 -15.20 -1.10 5.95
CA GLY A 110 -16.43 -1.57 6.57
C GLY A 110 -16.85 -0.72 7.77
N ALA A 111 -17.78 -1.25 8.56
CA ALA A 111 -18.13 -0.62 9.84
C ALA A 111 -17.02 -0.81 10.87
N ILE A 112 -16.75 0.25 11.64
CA ILE A 112 -15.94 0.20 12.86
C ILE A 112 -16.62 -0.78 13.83
N ASN A 113 -15.84 -1.70 14.38
CA ASN A 113 -16.30 -2.79 15.23
C ASN A 113 -15.75 -2.71 16.67
N GLN A 114 -14.76 -1.85 16.92
CA GLN A 114 -14.13 -1.68 18.24
C GLN A 114 -13.45 -0.32 18.39
N GLU A 115 -13.07 0.02 19.62
CA GLU A 115 -12.40 1.28 19.96
C GLU A 115 -10.96 1.36 19.43
N GLU A 116 -10.38 2.56 19.44
CA GLU A 116 -9.01 2.78 18.99
C GLU A 116 -8.00 1.98 19.85
N PRO A 117 -7.08 1.22 19.24
CA PRO A 117 -6.16 0.39 20.00
C PRO A 117 -5.11 1.22 20.72
N ALA A 118 -4.86 0.90 21.99
CA ALA A 118 -3.75 1.48 22.77
C ALA A 118 -2.38 1.29 22.10
N ALA A 119 -2.22 0.25 21.27
CA ALA A 119 -1.00 -0.04 20.53
C ALA A 119 -0.72 0.90 19.34
N LEU A 120 -1.65 1.80 18.98
CA LEU A 120 -1.52 2.65 17.79
C LEU A 120 -0.27 3.54 17.81
N ALA A 121 0.04 4.13 18.97
CA ALA A 121 1.26 4.93 19.14
C ALA A 121 2.54 4.10 18.93
N GLN A 122 2.55 2.86 19.44
CA GLN A 122 3.67 1.94 19.24
C GLN A 122 3.83 1.57 17.76
N ARG A 123 2.72 1.29 17.05
CA ARG A 123 2.75 1.00 15.60
C ARG A 123 3.32 2.17 14.80
N ARG A 124 2.93 3.41 15.14
CA ARG A 124 3.48 4.62 14.49
C ARG A 124 4.98 4.79 14.74
N ALA A 125 5.47 4.43 15.93
CA ALA A 125 6.88 4.52 16.26
C ALA A 125 7.77 3.59 15.39
N VAL A 126 7.19 2.57 14.76
CA VAL A 126 7.89 1.63 13.87
C VAL A 126 8.03 2.16 12.43
N LEU A 127 7.28 3.19 12.04
CA LEU A 127 7.27 3.70 10.66
C LEU A 127 8.67 4.10 10.12
N PRO A 128 9.58 4.74 10.89
CA PRO A 128 10.93 5.00 10.40
C PRO A 128 11.68 3.73 9.99
N ALA A 129 11.55 2.63 10.75
CA ALA A 129 12.16 1.35 10.42
C ALA A 129 11.55 0.75 9.15
N LEU A 130 10.23 0.88 8.98
CA LEU A 130 9.53 0.43 7.77
C LEU A 130 10.04 1.16 6.53
N LYS A 131 10.19 2.48 6.60
CA LYS A 131 10.71 3.30 5.51
C LYS A 131 12.12 2.87 5.10
N ILE A 132 13.02 2.69 6.07
CA ILE A 132 14.39 2.25 5.84
C ILE A 132 14.42 0.85 5.20
N ALA A 133 13.65 -0.10 5.76
CA ALA A 133 13.59 -1.46 5.24
C ALA A 133 13.06 -1.50 3.80
N MET A 134 11.99 -0.75 3.51
CA MET A 134 11.42 -0.66 2.16
C MET A 134 12.44 -0.11 1.16
N GLN A 135 13.10 0.99 1.50
CA GLN A 135 14.11 1.60 0.64
C GLN A 135 15.32 0.69 0.40
N ALA A 136 15.76 -0.06 1.41
CA ALA A 136 16.88 -1.00 1.29
C ALA A 136 16.51 -2.21 0.42
N ASP A 137 15.34 -2.80 0.64
CA ASP A 137 14.88 -4.00 -0.05
C ASP A 137 14.71 -3.77 -1.57
N PHE A 138 14.09 -2.64 -1.94
CA PHE A 138 13.96 -2.25 -3.35
C PHE A 138 15.29 -1.85 -4.02
N LYS A 139 16.28 -1.36 -3.26
CA LYS A 139 17.63 -1.10 -3.80
C LYS A 139 18.37 -2.40 -4.11
N ASN A 140 18.23 -3.41 -3.27
CA ASN A 140 18.93 -4.69 -3.41
C ASN A 140 18.34 -5.58 -4.51
N SER A 141 17.08 -5.34 -4.91
CA SER A 141 16.38 -6.10 -5.95
C SER A 141 16.69 -5.66 -7.39
N LEU A 142 17.54 -4.65 -7.56
CA LEU A 142 18.00 -4.13 -8.85
C LEU A 142 19.32 -4.78 -9.33
N ASN A 143 19.79 -5.83 -8.64
CA ASN A 143 20.98 -6.63 -9.00
C ASN A 143 20.60 -8.05 -9.45
#